data_AF-A0A838DUY5-F1
#
_entry.id   AF-A0A838DUY5-F1
#
_cell.length_a   1.000
_cell.length_b   1.000
_cell.length_c   1.000
_cell.angle_alpha   90.00
_cell.angle_beta   90.00
_cell.angle_gamma   90.00
#
_symmetry.space_group_name_H-M   'P 1'
#
loop_
_entity.id
_entity.type
_entity.pdbx_description
1 polymer ?
#
loop_
_entity_poly.entity_id
_entity_poly.type
_entity_poly.pdbx_seq_one_letter_code
_entity_poly.pdbx_strand_id
1 'polypeptide(L)'
;MKHVSFVFIAILILLGGGLLGYTLLHTSSPVATSSGGCIDIPSSPDYLASGNPLDAITAINNARALEHVRPLRLDASFHRRNPAEQQFILLNLERTDRGLLPLHLDRNLSLVATAYSKQMRNLGFFSHTSPIAGTFQVRVDSNPTVVNHYALVAENLSGNPAPGAGSIYEYMYDDASEACGHRYNILDPQLRTVGIGWVMGSQYGSISAQEFLTSSVWSPYIDSNVDQRPPSISIVDARTSVASRQSGPSLTNPFYAHLHARAQIEDHVGGIHITWFLDRFGNRPHTGPLTDVDREHLAPGVHTLYVYVVNGVQIYSMARYIFVVG
;
A
#
# COMPACT_ATOMS: atom_id res chain seq x y z
N MET A 1 -6.77 81.07 32.42
CA MET A 1 -5.48 80.37 32.20
C MET A 1 -5.78 78.95 31.79
N LYS A 2 -4.93 78.42 30.90
CA LYS A 2 -5.09 77.21 30.06
C LYS A 2 -5.52 75.97 30.85
N HIS A 3 -6.30 75.08 30.21
CA HIS A 3 -6.01 73.64 30.01
C HIS A 3 -7.29 72.94 29.47
N VAL A 4 -7.35 72.69 28.15
CA VAL A 4 -7.17 71.38 27.48
C VAL A 4 -8.35 70.43 27.74
N SER A 5 -9.23 70.34 26.74
CA SER A 5 -10.31 69.35 26.62
C SER A 5 -9.75 67.98 26.23
N PHE A 6 -10.12 66.93 26.96
CA PHE A 6 -10.19 65.57 26.42
C PHE A 6 -11.49 64.93 26.85
N VAL A 7 -12.28 64.58 25.83
CA VAL A 7 -13.56 63.89 25.92
C VAL A 7 -13.29 62.42 26.23
N PHE A 8 -13.79 61.93 27.37
CA PHE A 8 -13.86 60.50 27.66
C PHE A 8 -15.15 59.94 27.02
N ILE A 9 -15.00 59.11 25.99
CA ILE A 9 -16.07 58.29 25.44
C ILE A 9 -16.20 57.03 26.31
N ALA A 10 -17.37 56.84 26.90
CA ALA A 10 -17.75 55.62 27.60
C ALA A 10 -18.03 54.50 26.59
N ILE A 11 -17.33 53.36 26.72
CA ILE A 11 -17.67 52.12 26.03
C ILE A 11 -18.38 51.23 27.06
N LEU A 12 -19.69 51.03 26.87
CA LEU A 12 -20.49 50.06 27.60
C LEU A 12 -20.03 48.64 27.21
N ILE A 13 -19.60 47.87 28.21
CA ILE A 13 -19.42 46.42 28.12
C ILE A 13 -20.78 45.78 28.39
N LEU A 14 -21.42 45.25 27.33
CA LEU A 14 -22.59 44.36 27.48
C LEU A 14 -22.09 42.92 27.67
N LEU A 15 -22.05 42.49 28.93
CA LEU A 15 -22.03 41.09 29.33
C LEU A 15 -23.41 40.48 29.04
N GLY A 16 -23.46 39.55 28.10
CA GLY A 16 -24.69 38.82 27.77
C GLY A 16 -24.40 37.43 27.20
N GLY A 17 -24.60 36.41 28.03
CA GLY A 17 -25.11 35.10 27.58
C GLY A 17 -24.15 34.14 26.87
N GLY A 18 -23.08 33.72 27.52
CA GLY A 18 -22.34 32.52 27.12
C GLY A 18 -22.90 31.27 27.79
N LEU A 19 -23.87 30.60 27.16
CA LEU A 19 -24.07 29.14 27.21
C LEU A 19 -25.20 28.72 26.25
N LEU A 20 -24.85 28.43 25.00
CA LEU A 20 -25.70 27.63 24.12
C LEU A 20 -24.80 26.57 23.48
N GLY A 21 -24.96 25.34 23.97
CA GLY A 21 -24.25 24.17 23.48
C GLY A 21 -24.53 23.97 22.00
N TYR A 22 -23.49 24.10 21.19
CA TYR A 22 -23.50 23.68 19.80
C TYR A 22 -23.20 22.18 19.73
N THR A 23 -24.11 21.34 20.22
CA THR A 23 -24.13 19.92 19.84
C THR A 23 -24.67 19.83 18.42
N LEU A 24 -23.80 20.04 17.43
CA LEU A 24 -24.01 19.52 16.09
C LEU A 24 -23.87 17.99 16.18
N LEU A 25 -24.96 17.33 16.54
CA LEU A 25 -25.18 15.93 16.20
C LEU A 25 -25.22 15.87 14.66
N HIS A 26 -24.06 15.65 14.04
CA HIS A 26 -24.02 15.10 12.69
C HIS A 26 -24.47 13.64 12.81
N THR A 27 -25.77 13.43 12.87
CA THR A 27 -26.34 12.15 12.45
C THR A 27 -26.10 12.09 10.95
N SER A 28 -24.97 11.50 10.56
CA SER A 28 -24.81 10.93 9.25
C SER A 28 -25.90 9.87 9.10
N SER A 29 -27.04 10.27 8.52
CA SER A 29 -27.97 9.31 7.96
C SER A 29 -27.13 8.46 7.00
N PRO A 30 -27.08 7.13 7.17
CA PRO A 30 -26.52 6.29 6.12
C PRO A 30 -27.32 6.63 4.85
N VAL A 31 -26.61 7.07 3.81
CA VAL A 31 -27.18 7.04 2.47
C VAL A 31 -27.68 5.63 2.30
N ALA A 32 -28.99 5.47 2.11
CA ALA A 32 -29.58 4.18 1.84
C ALA A 32 -28.80 3.57 0.68
N THR A 33 -28.00 2.55 0.97
CA THR A 33 -27.40 1.68 -0.03
C THR A 33 -28.57 1.14 -0.83
N SER A 34 -28.74 1.61 -2.08
CA SER A 34 -29.67 0.96 -3.00
C SER A 34 -29.23 -0.50 -3.07
N SER A 35 -30.10 -1.40 -2.63
CA SER A 35 -29.86 -2.84 -2.53
C SER A 35 -29.81 -3.55 -3.90
N GLY A 36 -29.35 -2.87 -4.94
CA GLY A 36 -28.89 -3.50 -6.17
C GLY A 36 -27.38 -3.50 -6.13
N GLY A 37 -26.78 -4.60 -5.67
CA GLY A 37 -25.33 -4.80 -5.87
C GLY A 37 -25.01 -4.66 -7.36
N CYS A 38 -23.79 -4.19 -7.68
CA CYS A 38 -23.30 -4.25 -9.05
C CYS A 38 -23.43 -5.69 -9.56
N ILE A 39 -23.89 -5.83 -10.79
CA ILE A 39 -24.04 -7.11 -11.47
C ILE A 39 -22.79 -7.30 -12.31
N ASP A 40 -22.12 -8.45 -12.15
CA ASP A 40 -20.99 -8.78 -13.00
C ASP A 40 -21.43 -8.83 -14.46
N ILE A 41 -20.64 -8.18 -15.31
CA ILE A 41 -20.78 -8.24 -16.75
C ILE A 41 -19.79 -9.29 -17.24
N PRO A 42 -20.22 -10.36 -17.92
CA PRO A 42 -19.29 -11.32 -18.50
C PRO A 42 -18.39 -10.67 -19.55
N SER A 43 -17.08 -10.94 -19.46
CA SER A 43 -16.12 -10.38 -20.43
C SER A 43 -16.36 -10.95 -21.82
N SER A 44 -16.52 -10.07 -22.79
CA SER A 44 -16.63 -10.42 -24.20
C SER A 44 -15.75 -9.47 -25.02
N PRO A 45 -14.68 -9.94 -25.69
CA PRO A 45 -14.12 -11.30 -25.63
C PRO A 45 -13.65 -11.69 -24.22
N ASP A 46 -13.50 -13.00 -23.99
CA ASP A 46 -12.93 -13.53 -22.74
C ASP A 46 -11.42 -13.27 -22.70
N TYR A 47 -11.04 -12.18 -22.03
CA TYR A 47 -9.65 -11.78 -21.89
C TYR A 47 -8.90 -12.60 -20.83
N LEU A 48 -9.61 -13.29 -19.92
CA LEU A 48 -8.98 -14.18 -18.93
C LEU A 48 -8.42 -15.41 -19.62
N ALA A 49 -9.14 -15.93 -20.63
CA ALA A 49 -8.66 -17.03 -21.46
C ALA A 49 -7.50 -16.63 -22.38
N SER A 50 -7.53 -15.44 -22.98
CA SER A 50 -6.48 -15.00 -23.90
C SER A 50 -5.25 -14.40 -23.22
N GLY A 51 -5.40 -13.87 -22.00
CA GLY A 51 -4.37 -13.09 -21.31
C GLY A 51 -3.97 -11.80 -22.03
N ASN A 52 -4.75 -11.37 -23.04
CA ASN A 52 -4.40 -10.25 -23.91
C ASN A 52 -5.03 -8.94 -23.41
N PRO A 53 -4.23 -7.91 -23.06
CA PRO A 53 -4.77 -6.60 -22.67
C PRO A 53 -5.67 -5.93 -23.72
N LEU A 54 -5.51 -6.24 -25.02
CA LEU A 54 -6.40 -5.70 -26.06
C LEU A 54 -7.82 -6.29 -25.99
N ASP A 55 -7.92 -7.58 -25.65
CA ASP A 55 -9.20 -8.23 -25.44
C ASP A 55 -9.90 -7.65 -24.20
N ALA A 56 -9.13 -7.35 -23.15
CA ALA A 56 -9.65 -6.66 -21.96
C ALA A 56 -10.20 -5.27 -22.28
N ILE A 57 -9.52 -4.48 -23.13
CA ILE A 57 -10.04 -3.17 -23.58
C ILE A 57 -11.34 -3.33 -24.36
N THR A 58 -11.43 -4.35 -25.20
CA THR A 58 -12.65 -4.65 -25.97
C THR A 58 -13.80 -5.04 -25.03
N ALA A 59 -13.51 -5.88 -24.03
CA ALA A 59 -14.46 -6.25 -23.00
C ALA A 59 -14.94 -5.04 -22.18
N ILE A 60 -14.03 -4.13 -21.79
CA ILE A 60 -14.41 -2.87 -21.11
C ILE A 60 -15.38 -2.07 -21.98
N ASN A 61 -15.11 -1.90 -23.28
CA ASN A 61 -16.02 -1.15 -24.15
C ASN A 61 -17.41 -1.79 -24.28
N ASN A 62 -17.48 -3.12 -24.32
CA ASN A 62 -18.74 -3.84 -24.34
C ASN A 62 -19.51 -3.67 -23.01
N ALA A 63 -18.83 -3.75 -21.88
CA ALA A 63 -19.42 -3.49 -20.56
C ALA A 63 -19.91 -2.04 -20.43
N ARG A 64 -19.12 -1.06 -20.87
CA ARG A 64 -19.50 0.36 -20.92
C ARG A 64 -20.76 0.58 -21.75
N ALA A 65 -20.90 -0.09 -22.89
CA ALA A 65 -22.10 0.03 -23.73
C ALA A 65 -23.37 -0.44 -23.00
N LEU A 66 -23.28 -1.50 -22.20
CA LEU A 66 -24.39 -1.99 -21.37
C LEU A 66 -24.77 -1.00 -20.25
N GLU A 67 -23.79 -0.25 -19.73
CA GLU A 67 -24.01 0.84 -18.78
C GLU A 67 -24.37 2.18 -19.46
N HIS A 68 -24.56 2.22 -20.77
CA HIS A 68 -24.79 3.44 -21.56
C HIS A 68 -23.66 4.49 -21.43
N VAL A 69 -22.44 4.03 -21.18
CA VAL A 69 -21.23 4.85 -21.16
C VAL A 69 -20.56 4.78 -22.52
N ARG A 70 -20.09 5.92 -23.02
CA ARG A 70 -19.38 5.99 -24.31
C ARG A 70 -18.17 5.05 -24.34
N PRO A 71 -17.78 4.49 -25.50
CA PRO A 71 -16.53 3.73 -25.61
C PRO A 71 -15.30 4.55 -25.22
N LEU A 72 -14.27 3.86 -24.73
CA LEU A 72 -12.98 4.42 -24.39
C LEU A 72 -12.35 5.14 -25.59
N ARG A 73 -11.78 6.32 -25.33
CA ARG A 73 -10.99 7.08 -26.31
C ARG A 73 -9.52 7.04 -25.91
N LEU A 74 -8.80 6.05 -26.42
CA LEU A 74 -7.39 5.81 -26.10
C LEU A 74 -6.48 6.38 -27.18
N ASP A 75 -5.34 6.96 -26.77
CA ASP A 75 -4.32 7.42 -27.70
C ASP A 75 -3.51 6.24 -28.28
N ALA A 76 -2.87 6.43 -29.44
CA ALA A 76 -2.09 5.39 -30.10
C ALA A 76 -0.84 4.93 -29.31
N SER A 77 -0.43 5.67 -28.29
CA SER A 77 0.66 5.30 -27.38
C SER A 77 0.19 4.48 -26.19
N PHE A 78 -1.12 4.42 -25.91
CA PHE A 78 -1.71 3.71 -24.77
C PHE A 78 -1.18 2.29 -24.65
N HIS A 79 -1.19 1.52 -25.75
CA HIS A 79 -0.75 0.12 -25.76
C HIS A 79 0.76 -0.07 -25.48
N ARG A 80 1.58 0.98 -25.61
CA ARG A 80 3.01 0.95 -25.28
C ARG A 80 3.31 1.38 -23.85
N ARG A 81 2.31 1.90 -23.12
CA ARG A 81 2.43 2.30 -21.72
C ARG A 81 2.52 1.07 -20.84
N ASN A 82 3.17 1.22 -19.69
CA ASN A 82 3.22 0.13 -18.73
C ASN A 82 1.84 -0.09 -18.07
N PRO A 83 1.58 -1.26 -17.47
CA PRO A 83 0.30 -1.59 -16.84
C PRO A 83 -0.23 -0.57 -15.81
N ALA A 84 0.62 0.04 -14.98
CA ALA A 84 0.16 1.06 -14.02
C ALA A 84 -0.32 2.35 -14.73
N GLU A 85 0.40 2.79 -15.76
CA GLU A 85 -0.05 3.92 -16.59
C GLU A 85 -1.35 3.63 -17.33
N GLN A 86 -1.52 2.39 -17.83
CA GLN A 86 -2.77 1.96 -18.45
C GLN A 86 -3.93 2.00 -17.45
N GLN A 87 -3.74 1.45 -16.24
CA GLN A 87 -4.74 1.51 -15.17
C GLN A 87 -5.11 2.94 -14.83
N PHE A 88 -4.12 3.84 -14.65
CA PHE A 88 -4.39 5.24 -14.32
C PHE A 88 -5.27 5.93 -15.37
N ILE A 89 -4.95 5.74 -16.65
CA ILE A 89 -5.71 6.31 -17.76
C ILE A 89 -7.13 5.75 -17.80
N LEU A 90 -7.27 4.43 -17.75
CA LEU A 90 -8.56 3.77 -17.83
C LEU A 90 -9.45 4.12 -16.62
N LEU A 91 -8.91 4.07 -15.41
CA LEU A 91 -9.59 4.48 -14.18
C LEU A 91 -10.13 5.91 -14.29
N ASN A 92 -9.32 6.84 -14.79
CA ASN A 92 -9.76 8.22 -14.94
C ASN A 92 -10.81 8.38 -16.05
N LEU A 93 -10.73 7.60 -17.13
CA LEU A 93 -11.79 7.56 -18.14
C LEU A 93 -13.10 7.00 -17.59
N GLU A 94 -13.04 6.01 -16.70
CA GLU A 94 -14.23 5.50 -16.01
C GLU A 94 -14.88 6.58 -15.12
N ARG A 95 -14.06 7.37 -14.42
CA ARG A 95 -14.51 8.49 -13.59
C ARG A 95 -15.09 9.65 -14.41
N THR A 96 -14.31 10.19 -15.35
CA THR A 96 -14.71 11.40 -16.09
C THR A 96 -15.92 11.18 -16.97
N ASP A 97 -16.08 9.97 -17.52
CA ASP A 97 -17.20 9.66 -18.41
C ASP A 97 -18.50 9.43 -17.64
N ARG A 98 -18.41 9.32 -16.30
CA ARG A 98 -19.53 9.31 -15.35
C ARG A 98 -19.66 10.63 -14.57
N GLY A 99 -18.98 11.69 -15.01
CA GLY A 99 -19.11 13.03 -14.43
C GLY A 99 -18.32 13.25 -13.14
N LEU A 100 -17.41 12.34 -12.78
CA LEU A 100 -16.54 12.50 -11.62
C LEU A 100 -15.25 13.23 -12.01
N LEU A 101 -14.61 13.88 -11.02
CA LEU A 101 -13.29 14.46 -11.20
C LEU A 101 -12.23 13.35 -11.37
N PRO A 102 -11.24 13.53 -12.25
CA PRO A 102 -10.12 12.61 -12.35
C PRO A 102 -9.29 12.64 -11.05
N LEU A 103 -8.68 11.51 -10.73
CA LEU A 103 -7.68 11.39 -9.68
C LEU A 103 -6.32 11.89 -10.16
N HIS A 104 -5.54 12.43 -9.24
CA HIS A 104 -4.14 12.76 -9.41
C HIS A 104 -3.27 11.51 -9.15
N LEU A 105 -2.33 11.20 -10.05
CA LEU A 105 -1.35 10.13 -9.83
C LEU A 105 -0.26 10.63 -8.88
N ASP A 106 -0.13 10.02 -7.72
CA ASP A 106 0.89 10.34 -6.73
C ASP A 106 2.04 9.34 -6.76
N ARG A 107 3.26 9.86 -6.72
CA ARG A 107 4.47 9.04 -6.84
C ARG A 107 4.74 8.23 -5.57
N ASN A 108 4.56 8.82 -4.39
CA ASN A 108 4.85 8.14 -3.12
C ASN A 108 3.86 6.99 -2.87
N LEU A 109 2.58 7.23 -3.11
CA LEU A 109 1.55 6.20 -3.09
C LEU A 109 1.81 5.13 -4.15
N SER A 110 2.32 5.50 -5.33
CA SER A 110 2.70 4.49 -6.34
C SER A 110 3.87 3.62 -5.90
N LEU A 111 4.83 4.16 -5.13
CA LEU A 111 5.90 3.36 -4.52
C LEU A 111 5.36 2.40 -3.46
N VAL A 112 4.46 2.88 -2.60
CA VAL A 112 3.70 2.09 -1.60
C VAL A 112 2.99 0.92 -2.31
N ALA A 113 2.14 1.22 -3.29
CA ALA A 113 1.40 0.24 -4.06
C ALA A 113 2.30 -0.78 -4.78
N THR A 114 3.40 -0.30 -5.39
CA THR A 114 4.35 -1.16 -6.12
C THR A 114 5.03 -2.13 -5.19
N ALA A 115 5.39 -1.67 -4.00
CA ALA A 115 6.09 -2.49 -3.06
C ALA A 115 5.16 -3.48 -2.35
N TYR A 116 3.90 -3.11 -2.13
CA TYR A 116 2.89 -4.06 -1.68
C TYR A 116 2.59 -5.15 -2.73
N SER A 117 2.49 -4.76 -4.00
CA SER A 117 2.37 -5.72 -5.13
C SER A 117 3.54 -6.71 -5.15
N LYS A 118 4.77 -6.23 -4.98
CA LYS A 118 5.97 -7.08 -4.87
C LYS A 118 5.95 -7.96 -3.63
N GLN A 119 5.45 -7.46 -2.50
CA GLN A 119 5.34 -8.22 -1.26
C GLN A 119 4.35 -9.39 -1.42
N MET A 120 3.14 -9.14 -1.93
CA MET A 120 2.14 -10.16 -2.26
C MET A 120 2.72 -11.25 -3.15
N ARG A 121 3.42 -10.85 -4.23
CA ARG A 121 4.14 -11.78 -5.09
C ARG A 121 5.19 -12.60 -4.33
N ASN A 122 6.15 -11.92 -3.70
CA ASN A 122 7.35 -12.55 -3.15
C ASN A 122 7.02 -13.50 -1.99
N LEU A 123 5.96 -13.19 -1.25
CA LEU A 123 5.52 -13.97 -0.09
C LEU A 123 4.39 -14.96 -0.45
N GLY A 124 3.88 -14.94 -1.67
CA GLY A 124 2.87 -15.88 -2.15
C GLY A 124 1.51 -15.73 -1.47
N PHE A 125 1.05 -14.50 -1.24
CA PHE A 125 -0.29 -14.22 -0.69
C PHE A 125 -1.02 -13.17 -1.52
N PHE A 126 -2.34 -13.12 -1.37
CA PHE A 126 -3.21 -12.11 -1.96
C PHE A 126 -4.25 -11.68 -0.91
N SER A 127 -4.06 -10.51 -0.32
CA SER A 127 -4.90 -10.01 0.78
C SER A 127 -4.67 -8.53 1.02
N HIS A 128 -5.66 -7.81 1.55
CA HIS A 128 -5.50 -6.48 2.14
C HIS A 128 -4.72 -6.48 3.46
N THR A 129 -4.43 -7.64 4.04
CA THR A 129 -3.62 -7.75 5.26
C THR A 129 -2.31 -8.45 4.95
N SER A 130 -1.22 -7.74 5.20
CA SER A 130 0.13 -8.28 5.08
C SER A 130 0.45 -9.20 6.26
N PRO A 131 1.04 -10.38 6.02
CA PRO A 131 1.55 -11.23 7.09
C PRO A 131 2.73 -10.61 7.84
N ILE A 132 3.40 -9.59 7.27
CA ILE A 132 4.64 -9.01 7.82
C ILE A 132 4.52 -7.51 8.13
N ALA A 133 3.44 -6.89 7.67
CA ALA A 133 3.26 -5.44 7.68
C ALA A 133 1.87 -5.01 8.20
N GLY A 134 1.00 -5.97 8.53
CA GLY A 134 -0.33 -5.72 9.08
C GLY A 134 -1.37 -5.29 8.05
N THR A 135 -2.51 -4.82 8.58
CA THR A 135 -3.66 -4.34 7.79
C THR A 135 -3.29 -3.16 6.89
N PHE A 136 -4.10 -2.89 5.86
CA PHE A 136 -3.96 -1.70 5.01
C PHE A 136 -3.76 -0.41 5.81
N GLN A 137 -4.58 -0.19 6.84
CA GLN A 137 -4.47 0.99 7.70
C GLN A 137 -3.09 1.11 8.37
N VAL A 138 -2.55 0.00 8.89
CA VAL A 138 -1.20 -0.03 9.49
C VAL A 138 -0.12 0.29 8.46
N ARG A 139 -0.27 -0.19 7.21
CA ARG A 139 0.67 0.11 6.12
C ARG A 139 0.64 1.58 5.71
N VAL A 140 -0.54 2.17 5.61
CA VAL A 140 -0.67 3.61 5.31
C VAL A 140 -0.05 4.45 6.42
N ASP A 141 -0.36 4.14 7.69
CA ASP A 141 0.13 4.88 8.85
C ASP A 141 1.62 4.70 9.13
N SER A 142 2.24 3.63 8.62
CA SER A 142 3.69 3.44 8.72
C SER A 142 4.47 4.31 7.73
N ASN A 143 3.81 4.92 6.74
CA ASN A 143 4.43 5.89 5.86
C ASN A 143 4.44 7.29 6.51
N PRO A 144 5.62 7.81 6.93
CA PRO A 144 5.72 9.08 7.63
C PRO A 144 5.29 10.29 6.79
N THR A 145 5.24 10.17 5.45
CA THR A 145 4.77 11.26 4.59
C THR A 145 3.25 11.31 4.47
N VAL A 146 2.56 10.20 4.78
CA VAL A 146 1.10 10.06 4.64
C VAL A 146 0.39 10.12 5.99
N VAL A 147 0.98 9.53 7.04
CA VAL A 147 0.38 9.44 8.37
C VAL A 147 -0.03 10.81 8.90
N ASN A 148 -1.26 10.93 9.42
CA ASN A 148 -1.89 12.18 9.87
C ASN A 148 -2.13 13.26 8.79
N HIS A 149 -1.88 12.97 7.51
CA HIS A 149 -2.02 13.92 6.41
C HIS A 149 -3.20 13.65 5.47
N TYR A 150 -4.00 12.63 5.74
CA TYR A 150 -5.17 12.25 4.95
C TYR A 150 -6.47 12.29 5.78
N ALA A 151 -7.59 12.42 5.08
CA ALA A 151 -8.94 12.31 5.63
C ALA A 151 -9.59 10.96 5.27
N LEU A 152 -9.31 10.44 4.07
CA LEU A 152 -9.81 9.16 3.58
C LEU A 152 -8.69 8.43 2.84
N VAL A 153 -8.70 7.10 2.95
CA VAL A 153 -7.84 6.18 2.19
C VAL A 153 -8.62 4.93 1.82
N ALA A 154 -8.26 4.32 0.69
CA ALA A 154 -8.84 3.06 0.23
C ALA A 154 -7.81 2.26 -0.57
N GLU A 155 -8.03 0.96 -0.73
CA GLU A 155 -7.14 0.04 -1.46
C GLU A 155 -7.95 -0.83 -2.42
N ASN A 156 -7.48 -0.99 -3.66
CA ASN A 156 -7.93 -2.04 -4.58
C ASN A 156 -6.77 -2.98 -4.92
N LEU A 157 -7.02 -4.29 -4.95
CA LEU A 157 -6.03 -5.31 -5.29
C LEU A 157 -6.54 -6.19 -6.43
N SER A 158 -5.73 -6.47 -7.45
CA SER A 158 -6.10 -7.40 -8.53
C SER A 158 -4.97 -8.39 -8.82
N GLY A 159 -5.37 -9.60 -9.15
CA GLY A 159 -4.51 -10.65 -9.66
C GLY A 159 -5.01 -11.05 -11.05
N ASN A 160 -4.31 -10.64 -12.12
CA ASN A 160 -4.91 -10.71 -13.45
C ASN A 160 -3.91 -11.15 -14.55
N PRO A 161 -4.30 -12.06 -15.47
CA PRO A 161 -3.43 -12.53 -16.56
C PRO A 161 -3.21 -11.48 -17.65
N ALA A 162 -4.11 -10.48 -17.78
CA ALA A 162 -4.00 -9.36 -18.72
C ALA A 162 -3.64 -8.08 -17.95
N PRO A 163 -2.36 -7.84 -17.62
CA PRO A 163 -1.95 -6.74 -16.76
C PRO A 163 -2.39 -5.39 -17.32
N GLY A 164 -2.82 -4.49 -16.45
CA GLY A 164 -3.26 -3.16 -16.84
C GLY A 164 -4.76 -3.10 -17.07
N ALA A 165 -5.19 -3.36 -18.31
CA ALA A 165 -6.61 -3.29 -18.66
C ALA A 165 -7.47 -4.37 -17.99
N GLY A 166 -6.96 -5.60 -17.80
CA GLY A 166 -7.70 -6.65 -17.12
C GLY A 166 -8.03 -6.30 -15.66
N SER A 167 -7.08 -5.69 -14.95
CA SER A 167 -7.31 -5.17 -13.59
C SER A 167 -8.45 -4.15 -13.52
N ILE A 168 -8.54 -3.23 -14.49
CA ILE A 168 -9.64 -2.25 -14.52
C ILE A 168 -10.96 -2.91 -14.87
N TYR A 169 -10.96 -3.91 -15.75
CA TYR A 169 -12.16 -4.67 -16.03
C TYR A 169 -12.70 -5.31 -14.75
N GLU A 170 -11.84 -6.04 -14.03
CA GLU A 170 -12.17 -6.71 -12.77
C GLU A 170 -12.76 -5.72 -11.77
N TYR A 171 -12.03 -4.65 -11.44
CA TYR A 171 -12.50 -3.65 -10.48
C TYR A 171 -13.82 -2.97 -10.85
N MET A 172 -14.13 -2.83 -12.13
CA MET A 172 -15.30 -2.06 -12.57
C MET A 172 -16.50 -2.95 -12.90
N TYR A 173 -16.28 -4.13 -13.45
CA TYR A 173 -17.33 -4.90 -14.14
C TYR A 173 -17.41 -6.36 -13.71
N ASP A 174 -16.48 -6.85 -12.88
CA ASP A 174 -16.48 -8.20 -12.34
C ASP A 174 -16.05 -8.15 -10.87
N ASP A 175 -16.92 -7.54 -10.05
CA ASP A 175 -16.62 -7.09 -8.68
C ASP A 175 -17.71 -7.46 -7.68
N ALA A 176 -18.76 -8.18 -8.09
CA ALA A 176 -19.86 -8.55 -7.21
C ALA A 176 -19.41 -9.50 -6.10
N SER A 177 -18.41 -10.34 -6.36
CA SER A 177 -17.78 -11.22 -5.35
C SER A 177 -17.13 -10.44 -4.21
N GLU A 178 -16.69 -9.20 -4.48
CA GLU A 178 -16.09 -8.26 -3.52
C GLU A 178 -17.10 -7.19 -3.07
N ALA A 179 -18.39 -7.49 -3.24
CA ALA A 179 -19.49 -6.58 -2.93
C ALA A 179 -19.34 -5.18 -3.56
N CYS A 180 -18.74 -5.12 -4.75
CA CYS A 180 -18.50 -3.91 -5.52
C CYS A 180 -17.53 -2.92 -4.85
N GLY A 181 -16.75 -3.38 -3.86
CA GLY A 181 -15.85 -2.54 -3.09
C GLY A 181 -14.82 -1.84 -3.96
N HIS A 182 -14.27 -2.53 -4.95
CA HIS A 182 -13.28 -1.95 -5.85
C HIS A 182 -13.90 -0.88 -6.75
N ARG A 183 -15.08 -1.16 -7.31
CA ARG A 183 -15.82 -0.21 -8.14
C ARG A 183 -16.20 1.04 -7.34
N TYR A 184 -16.63 0.86 -6.09
CA TYR A 184 -16.97 1.98 -5.21
C TYR A 184 -15.77 2.86 -4.91
N ASN A 185 -14.59 2.29 -4.68
CA ASN A 185 -13.35 3.08 -4.55
C ASN A 185 -13.04 3.84 -5.84
N ILE A 186 -13.12 3.20 -7.01
CA ILE A 186 -12.87 3.89 -8.29
C ILE A 186 -13.86 5.03 -8.54
N LEU A 187 -15.12 4.87 -8.15
CA LEU A 187 -16.19 5.84 -8.39
C LEU A 187 -16.50 6.74 -7.20
N ASP A 188 -15.67 6.72 -6.14
CA ASP A 188 -15.89 7.58 -4.97
C ASP A 188 -15.63 9.06 -5.34
N PRO A 189 -16.63 9.95 -5.23
CA PRO A 189 -16.45 11.38 -5.47
C PRO A 189 -15.64 12.10 -4.38
N GLN A 190 -15.27 11.45 -3.28
CA GLN A 190 -14.44 12.01 -2.21
C GLN A 190 -12.95 11.78 -2.44
N LEU A 191 -12.57 10.68 -3.10
CA LEU A 191 -11.16 10.37 -3.43
C LEU A 191 -10.58 11.36 -4.45
N ARG A 192 -9.31 11.76 -4.26
CA ARG A 192 -8.63 12.79 -5.07
C ARG A 192 -7.32 12.33 -5.66
N THR A 193 -6.66 11.40 -5.00
CA THR A 193 -5.30 10.96 -5.33
C THR A 193 -5.26 9.44 -5.41
N VAL A 194 -4.44 8.89 -6.31
CA VAL A 194 -4.19 7.46 -6.42
C VAL A 194 -2.69 7.20 -6.63
N GLY A 195 -2.16 6.16 -5.99
CA GLY A 195 -0.92 5.52 -6.36
C GLY A 195 -1.18 4.15 -6.97
N ILE A 196 -0.49 3.80 -8.04
CA ILE A 196 -0.70 2.50 -8.71
C ILE A 196 0.61 1.76 -8.80
N GLY A 197 0.57 0.51 -8.35
CA GLY A 197 1.68 -0.41 -8.37
C GLY A 197 1.31 -1.71 -9.03
N TRP A 198 2.28 -2.35 -9.65
CA TRP A 198 2.08 -3.64 -10.30
C TRP A 198 3.37 -4.44 -10.35
N VAL A 199 3.24 -5.75 -10.49
CA VAL A 199 4.36 -6.67 -10.69
C VAL A 199 3.94 -7.88 -11.52
N MET A 200 4.81 -8.31 -12.44
CA MET A 200 4.65 -9.59 -13.12
C MET A 200 5.12 -10.77 -12.27
N GLY A 201 4.54 -11.93 -12.58
CA GLY A 201 4.94 -13.24 -12.07
C GLY A 201 4.24 -13.54 -10.76
N SER A 202 3.14 -14.29 -10.82
CA SER A 202 2.41 -14.88 -9.71
C SER A 202 1.54 -16.01 -10.28
N GLN A 203 0.79 -16.73 -9.43
CA GLN A 203 -0.21 -17.68 -9.93
C GLN A 203 -1.35 -17.02 -10.73
N TYR A 204 -1.48 -15.70 -10.64
CA TYR A 204 -2.47 -14.90 -11.34
C TYR A 204 -1.94 -14.22 -12.62
N GLY A 205 -0.66 -14.43 -12.97
CA GLY A 205 0.03 -13.74 -14.07
C GLY A 205 0.66 -12.41 -13.62
N SER A 206 -0.17 -11.45 -13.18
CA SER A 206 0.27 -10.20 -12.57
C SER A 206 -0.44 -9.92 -11.25
N ILE A 207 0.15 -9.08 -10.40
CA ILE A 207 -0.48 -8.54 -9.20
C ILE A 207 -0.40 -7.02 -9.27
N SER A 208 -1.48 -6.33 -8.92
CA SER A 208 -1.53 -4.87 -8.84
C SER A 208 -2.23 -4.41 -7.57
N ALA A 209 -1.82 -3.24 -7.08
CA ALA A 209 -2.48 -2.50 -6.02
C ALA A 209 -2.76 -1.06 -6.49
N GLN A 210 -3.92 -0.52 -6.10
CA GLN A 210 -4.26 0.90 -6.19
C GLN A 210 -4.49 1.44 -4.79
N GLU A 211 -3.77 2.49 -4.43
CA GLU A 211 -3.83 3.12 -3.11
C GLU A 211 -4.42 4.52 -3.26
N PHE A 212 -5.60 4.74 -2.71
CA PHE A 212 -6.33 5.99 -2.85
C PHE A 212 -6.19 6.87 -1.62
N LEU A 213 -6.25 8.19 -1.83
CA LEU A 213 -6.16 9.16 -0.75
C LEU A 213 -6.99 10.42 -1.04
N THR A 214 -7.54 10.98 0.05
CA THR A 214 -8.01 12.37 0.11
C THR A 214 -7.23 13.08 1.20
N SER A 215 -6.59 14.21 0.88
CA SER A 215 -5.80 14.97 1.85
C SER A 215 -6.65 15.50 3.01
N SER A 216 -6.07 15.54 4.20
CA SER A 216 -6.67 16.20 5.36
C SER A 216 -6.78 17.71 5.12
N VAL A 217 -7.86 18.32 5.59
CA VAL A 217 -8.08 19.78 5.47
C VAL A 217 -7.13 20.56 6.39
N TRP A 218 -6.81 20.00 7.57
CA TRP A 218 -6.03 20.69 8.61
C TRP A 218 -4.54 20.39 8.55
N SER A 219 -4.16 19.30 7.89
CA SER A 219 -2.78 18.90 7.69
C SER A 219 -2.65 18.28 6.30
N PRO A 220 -2.67 19.08 5.22
CA PRO A 220 -2.74 18.54 3.86
C PRO A 220 -1.54 17.66 3.54
N TYR A 221 -1.83 16.48 2.97
CA TYR A 221 -0.81 15.69 2.29
C TYR A 221 -0.26 16.46 1.10
N ILE A 222 1.06 16.61 1.07
CA ILE A 222 1.80 17.27 0.00
C ILE A 222 2.66 16.19 -0.67
N ASP A 223 2.47 16.00 -1.98
CA ASP A 223 3.33 15.13 -2.79
C ASP A 223 4.76 15.68 -2.81
N SER A 224 5.60 15.18 -1.90
CA SER A 224 7.01 15.53 -1.82
C SER A 224 7.83 14.53 -2.63
N ASN A 225 8.85 15.01 -3.36
CA ASN A 225 9.87 14.13 -3.94
C ASN A 225 10.68 13.47 -2.81
N VAL A 226 10.33 12.23 -2.42
CA VAL A 226 11.10 11.47 -1.43
C VAL A 226 12.30 10.79 -2.10
N ASP A 227 13.37 10.71 -1.32
CA ASP A 227 14.69 10.16 -1.62
C ASP A 227 14.62 8.76 -2.25
N GLN A 228 15.44 8.55 -3.28
CA GLN A 228 15.36 7.40 -4.21
C GLN A 228 16.30 6.25 -3.84
N ARG A 229 17.01 6.36 -2.71
CA ARG A 229 17.98 5.34 -2.29
C ARG A 229 17.30 4.32 -1.37
N PRO A 230 17.08 3.06 -1.82
CA PRO A 230 16.58 2.03 -0.94
C PRO A 230 17.66 1.67 0.10
N PRO A 231 17.33 1.57 1.40
CA PRO A 231 18.26 1.09 2.43
C PRO A 231 18.76 -0.31 2.09
N SER A 232 20.08 -0.52 2.19
CA SER A 232 20.71 -1.84 2.04
C SER A 232 20.64 -2.60 3.37
N ILE A 233 20.61 -3.94 3.33
CA ILE A 233 20.69 -4.78 4.53
C ILE A 233 21.66 -5.93 4.34
N SER A 234 22.48 -6.16 5.35
CA SER A 234 23.34 -7.33 5.47
C SER A 234 23.07 -8.05 6.78
N ILE A 235 23.30 -9.38 6.78
CA ILE A 235 23.29 -10.19 7.98
C ILE A 235 24.74 -10.39 8.40
N VAL A 236 25.08 -9.94 9.60
CA VAL A 236 26.38 -10.24 10.22
C VAL A 236 26.14 -11.28 11.31
N ASP A 237 26.77 -12.45 11.21
CA ASP A 237 26.98 -13.31 12.38
C ASP A 237 27.92 -12.53 13.30
N ALA A 238 27.45 -12.15 14.48
CA ALA A 238 28.16 -11.27 15.41
C ALA A 238 29.53 -11.81 15.91
N ARG A 239 30.02 -12.92 15.34
CA ARG A 239 31.27 -13.60 15.71
C ARG A 239 32.40 -13.53 14.67
N THR A 240 32.18 -13.16 13.40
CA THR A 240 33.28 -13.04 12.42
C THR A 240 34.19 -11.82 12.68
N SER A 241 33.79 -10.88 13.53
CA SER A 241 34.64 -9.76 13.96
C SER A 241 35.55 -10.09 15.16
N VAL A 242 35.33 -11.22 15.87
CA VAL A 242 36.10 -11.59 17.08
C VAL A 242 36.83 -12.94 16.94
N ALA A 243 36.42 -13.80 16.02
CA ALA A 243 36.96 -15.16 15.88
C ALA A 243 38.27 -15.29 15.07
N SER A 244 39.08 -14.23 14.91
CA SER A 244 40.43 -14.38 14.34
C SER A 244 41.48 -14.85 15.35
N ARG A 245 41.10 -15.31 16.55
CA ARG A 245 42.09 -15.63 17.61
C ARG A 245 41.94 -16.93 18.39
N GLN A 246 40.93 -17.78 18.19
CA GLN A 246 40.90 -19.08 18.89
C GLN A 246 40.46 -20.24 18.00
N SER A 247 41.34 -21.23 17.92
CA SER A 247 41.26 -22.46 17.16
C SER A 247 40.52 -23.57 17.91
N GLY A 248 39.53 -24.20 17.27
CA GLY A 248 39.00 -25.54 17.62
C GLY A 248 37.47 -25.63 17.63
N PRO A 249 36.84 -26.58 16.88
CA PRO A 249 35.40 -26.80 16.94
C PRO A 249 35.07 -27.78 18.07
N SER A 250 34.35 -27.30 19.09
CA SER A 250 33.66 -28.17 20.04
C SER A 250 32.15 -27.98 19.87
N LEU A 251 31.46 -29.03 19.44
CA LEU A 251 30.00 -29.07 19.24
C LEU A 251 29.20 -29.14 20.55
N THR A 252 29.85 -29.13 21.72
CA THR A 252 29.19 -29.13 23.04
C THR A 252 29.27 -27.77 23.74
N ASN A 253 29.73 -26.74 23.03
CA ASN A 253 29.81 -25.42 23.59
C ASN A 253 28.45 -24.70 23.40
N PRO A 254 27.75 -24.31 24.49
CA PRO A 254 26.49 -23.56 24.39
C PRO A 254 26.66 -22.23 23.63
N PHE A 255 27.90 -21.78 23.44
CA PHE A 255 28.20 -20.64 22.58
C PHE A 255 27.94 -20.89 21.09
N TYR A 256 27.90 -22.13 20.56
CA TYR A 256 27.51 -22.42 19.15
C TYR A 256 26.01 -22.70 18.97
N ALA A 257 25.26 -22.80 20.08
CA ALA A 257 23.82 -23.04 20.10
C ALA A 257 23.05 -21.89 19.46
N HIS A 258 23.47 -20.64 19.63
CA HIS A 258 22.73 -19.48 19.13
C HIS A 258 23.38 -18.85 17.90
N LEU A 259 22.56 -18.41 16.93
CA LEU A 259 22.93 -17.50 15.85
C LEU A 259 22.42 -16.10 16.20
N HIS A 260 23.35 -15.22 16.58
CA HIS A 260 23.06 -13.79 16.78
C HIS A 260 23.24 -13.06 15.46
N ALA A 261 22.14 -12.61 14.87
CA ALA A 261 22.15 -11.88 13.62
C ALA A 261 21.78 -10.42 13.87
N ARG A 262 22.59 -9.52 13.30
CA ARG A 262 22.31 -8.08 13.26
C ARG A 262 22.05 -7.65 11.83
N ALA A 263 21.03 -6.82 11.67
CA ALA A 263 20.79 -6.07 10.45
C ALA A 263 21.57 -4.74 10.52
N GLN A 264 22.40 -4.49 9.52
CA GLN A 264 23.02 -3.17 9.33
C GLN A 264 22.29 -2.45 8.19
N ILE A 265 21.81 -1.25 8.47
CA ILE A 265 21.17 -0.38 7.49
C ILE A 265 22.12 0.76 7.16
N GLU A 266 22.43 0.93 5.88
CA GLU A 266 23.02 2.16 5.36
C GLU A 266 21.87 3.12 5.01
N ASP A 267 21.93 4.35 5.55
CA ASP A 267 20.98 5.46 5.42
C ASP A 267 19.67 5.37 6.23
N HIS A 268 19.33 6.47 6.90
CA HIS A 268 18.20 6.58 7.82
C HIS A 268 16.94 7.09 7.11
N VAL A 269 16.13 6.20 6.55
CA VAL A 269 14.74 6.54 6.23
C VAL A 269 13.88 6.25 7.46
N GLY A 270 13.13 7.25 7.94
CA GLY A 270 12.22 7.10 9.07
C GLY A 270 11.11 6.07 8.78
N GLY A 271 10.64 5.37 9.81
CA GLY A 271 9.57 4.37 9.68
C GLY A 271 10.00 2.98 9.21
N ILE A 272 11.30 2.73 9.05
CA ILE A 272 11.83 1.40 8.72
C ILE A 272 11.75 0.44 9.92
N HIS A 273 11.07 -0.68 9.73
CA HIS A 273 11.09 -1.88 10.54
C HIS A 273 12.00 -2.95 9.91
N ILE A 274 12.60 -3.78 10.77
CA ILE A 274 13.39 -4.93 10.36
C ILE A 274 12.63 -6.17 10.82
N THR A 275 12.29 -7.05 9.88
CA THR A 275 11.51 -8.27 10.16
C THR A 275 12.30 -9.50 9.73
N TRP A 276 12.39 -10.48 10.64
CA TRP A 276 13.15 -11.71 10.48
C TRP A 276 12.22 -12.92 10.36
N PHE A 277 12.59 -13.87 9.49
CA PHE A 277 11.90 -15.16 9.32
C PHE A 277 12.91 -16.30 9.31
N LEU A 278 12.65 -17.34 10.09
CA LEU A 278 13.39 -18.60 10.01
C LEU A 278 12.67 -19.56 9.04
N ASP A 279 13.40 -20.06 8.06
CA ASP A 279 13.06 -21.03 7.00
C ASP A 279 11.99 -20.60 6.00
N ARG A 280 10.89 -19.99 6.45
CA ARG A 280 9.78 -19.59 5.58
C ARG A 280 8.95 -18.43 6.15
N PHE A 281 8.30 -17.70 5.26
CA PHE A 281 7.51 -16.49 5.53
C PHE A 281 6.22 -16.71 6.33
N GLY A 282 5.80 -17.97 6.53
CA GLY A 282 4.66 -18.32 7.39
C GLY A 282 5.04 -18.62 8.85
N ASN A 283 6.34 -18.68 9.17
CA ASN A 283 6.76 -18.87 10.56
C ASN A 283 6.66 -17.55 11.33
N ARG A 284 6.52 -17.63 12.66
CA ARG A 284 6.36 -16.45 13.53
C ARG A 284 7.52 -15.46 13.31
N PRO A 285 7.25 -14.20 12.91
CA PRO A 285 8.29 -13.22 12.69
C PRO A 285 8.90 -12.72 14.00
N HIS A 286 10.14 -12.25 13.92
CA HIS A 286 10.75 -11.38 14.93
C HIS A 286 10.97 -9.99 14.34
N THR A 287 10.72 -8.93 15.12
CA THR A 287 10.90 -7.54 14.68
C THR A 287 11.97 -6.86 15.52
N GLY A 288 12.90 -6.16 14.87
CA GLY A 288 13.96 -5.43 15.53
C GLY A 288 15.30 -5.53 14.79
N PRO A 289 16.29 -4.71 15.17
CA PRO A 289 17.60 -4.70 14.49
C PRO A 289 18.46 -5.93 14.77
N LEU A 290 18.05 -6.75 15.74
CA LEU A 290 18.72 -7.96 16.18
C LEU A 290 17.73 -9.10 16.15
N THR A 291 18.21 -10.31 15.89
CA THR A 291 17.47 -11.55 16.16
C THR A 291 18.42 -12.59 16.73
N ASP A 292 17.86 -13.51 17.50
CA ASP A 292 18.54 -14.63 18.11
C ASP A 292 17.84 -15.91 17.70
N VAL A 293 18.57 -16.82 17.05
CA VAL A 293 18.05 -18.12 16.66
C VAL A 293 18.76 -19.20 17.46
N ASP A 294 18.02 -19.86 18.33
CA ASP A 294 18.46 -21.05 19.05
C ASP A 294 18.44 -22.26 18.10
N ARG A 295 19.63 -22.77 17.79
CA ARG A 295 19.88 -23.87 16.86
C ARG A 295 19.75 -25.24 17.51
N GLU A 296 19.83 -25.34 18.83
CA GLU A 296 19.67 -26.62 19.55
C GLU A 296 18.23 -27.12 19.51
N HIS A 297 17.28 -26.19 19.37
CA HIS A 297 15.87 -26.48 19.24
C HIS A 297 15.38 -26.60 17.79
N LEU A 298 16.30 -26.56 16.81
CA LEU A 298 15.98 -26.78 15.40
C LEU A 298 16.20 -28.24 15.02
N ALA A 299 15.42 -28.71 14.05
CA ALA A 299 15.63 -30.03 13.47
C ALA A 299 16.99 -30.08 12.74
N PRO A 300 17.68 -31.24 12.70
CA PRO A 300 18.88 -31.38 11.88
C PRO A 300 18.56 -31.10 10.39
N GLY A 301 19.39 -30.31 9.73
CA GLY A 301 19.17 -29.93 8.34
C GLY A 301 19.70 -28.55 7.96
N VAL A 302 19.32 -28.10 6.75
CA VAL A 302 19.67 -26.78 6.21
C VAL A 302 18.55 -25.81 6.54
N HIS A 303 18.91 -24.71 7.20
CA HIS A 303 18.01 -23.64 7.58
C HIS A 303 18.37 -22.33 6.86
N THR A 304 17.38 -21.48 6.67
CA THR A 304 17.58 -20.16 6.06
C THR A 304 16.97 -19.06 6.93
N LEU A 305 17.80 -18.14 7.40
CA LEU A 305 17.35 -16.92 8.05
C LEU A 305 17.16 -15.82 6.99
N TYR A 306 15.96 -15.29 6.87
CA TYR A 306 15.67 -14.14 6.02
C TYR A 306 15.50 -12.88 6.87
N VAL A 307 15.96 -11.75 6.35
CA VAL A 307 15.74 -10.43 6.94
C VAL A 307 15.23 -9.46 5.88
N TYR A 308 14.26 -8.64 6.28
CA TYR A 308 13.62 -7.64 5.43
C TYR A 308 13.73 -6.28 6.07
N VAL A 309 14.10 -5.30 5.26
CA VAL A 309 13.91 -3.88 5.58
C VAL A 309 12.57 -3.47 5.01
N VAL A 310 11.62 -3.16 5.90
CA VAL A 310 10.26 -2.77 5.52
C VAL A 310 9.85 -1.46 6.15
N ASN A 311 9.19 -0.53 5.46
CA ASN A 311 8.49 0.60 6.13
C ASN A 311 7.01 0.32 6.36
N GLY A 312 6.66 -0.95 6.60
CA GLY A 312 5.27 -1.40 6.64
C GLY A 312 4.58 -1.51 5.27
N VAL A 313 5.14 -0.98 4.17
CA VAL A 313 4.55 -1.16 2.83
C VAL A 313 5.53 -1.72 1.82
N GLN A 314 6.78 -1.25 1.88
CA GLN A 314 7.81 -1.58 0.93
C GLN A 314 8.87 -2.49 1.54
N ILE A 315 9.14 -3.63 0.90
CA ILE A 315 10.43 -4.30 1.08
C ILE A 315 11.47 -3.47 0.33
N TYR A 316 12.29 -2.72 1.05
CA TYR A 316 13.38 -1.95 0.47
C TYR A 316 14.56 -2.83 0.09
N SER A 317 14.84 -3.80 0.95
CA SER A 317 15.92 -4.76 0.74
C SER A 317 15.64 -6.02 1.53
N MET A 318 16.26 -7.11 1.06
CA MET A 318 16.26 -8.38 1.74
C MET A 318 17.67 -8.96 1.74
N ALA A 319 18.01 -9.65 2.81
CA ALA A 319 19.18 -10.52 2.86
C ALA A 319 18.75 -11.90 3.37
N ARG A 320 19.53 -12.92 3.00
CA ARG A 320 19.36 -14.27 3.51
C ARG A 320 20.69 -14.82 4.00
N TYR A 321 20.63 -15.64 5.03
CA TYR A 321 21.77 -16.34 5.60
C TYR A 321 21.42 -17.82 5.77
N ILE A 322 22.20 -18.69 5.15
CA ILE A 322 21.97 -20.14 5.16
C ILE A 322 22.94 -20.76 6.18
N PHE A 323 22.43 -21.64 7.04
CA PHE A 323 23.22 -22.36 8.03
C PHE A 323 22.75 -23.80 8.17
N VAL A 324 23.60 -24.66 8.74
CA VAL A 324 23.34 -26.10 8.92
C VAL A 324 23.24 -26.42 10.41
N VAL A 325 22.23 -27.19 10.80
CA VAL A 325 22.09 -27.76 12.15
C VAL A 325 22.39 -29.25 12.04
N GLY A 326 23.29 -29.74 12.90
CA GLY A 326 23.79 -31.12 12.91
C GLY A 326 23.05 -32.00 13.90
#